data_AF-K1Z1T8-F1
#
_entry.id   AF-K1Z1T8-F1
#
_cell.length_a   1.000
_cell.length_b   1.000
_cell.length_c   1.000
_cell.angle_alpha   90.00
_cell.angle_beta   90.00
_cell.angle_gamma   90.00
#
_symmetry.space_group_name_H-M   'P 1'
#
loop_
_entity.id
_entity.type
_entity.pdbx_description
1 polymer ?
#
loop_
_entity_poly.entity_id
_entity_poly.type
_entity_poly.pdbx_seq_one_letter_code
_entity_poly.pdbx_strand_id
1 'polypeptide(L)' 'MKLIFDRTQVADPQMFMRRCGYGLHKTRNGEVSYVKRVHGDWYPRFHVYILEEKDKIVVNLHLDQRAPVYAG' A
#
# COMPACT_ATOMS: atom_id res chain seq x y z
N MET A 1 -6.87 1.60 -7.59
CA MET A 1 -7.49 2.88 -7.18
C MET A 1 -6.41 3.81 -6.66
N LYS A 2 -6.44 5.09 -7.03
CA LYS A 2 -5.52 6.12 -6.49
C LYS A 2 -6.32 7.05 -5.59
N LEU A 3 -5.86 7.24 -4.36
CA LEU A 3 -6.37 8.23 -3.41
C LEU A 3 -5.30 9.29 -3.21
N ILE A 4 -5.71 10.55 -3.12
CA ILE A 4 -4.79 11.67 -2.97
C ILE A 4 -5.24 12.46 -1.73
N PHE A 5 -4.30 12.70 -0.83
CA PHE A 5 -4.49 13.49 0.37
C PHE A 5 -3.53 14.68 0.34
N ASP A 6 -3.93 15.81 0.90
CA ASP A 6 -2.98 16.88 1.19
C ASP A 6 -2.04 16.44 2.32
N ARG A 7 -0.78 16.90 2.28
CA ARG A 7 0.23 16.50 3.28
C ARG A 7 -0.17 16.86 4.71
N THR A 8 -1.00 17.89 4.88
CA THR A 8 -1.54 18.34 6.16
C THR A 8 -2.59 17.40 6.76
N GLN A 9 -3.25 16.57 5.93
CA GLN A 9 -4.28 15.63 6.38
C GLN A 9 -3.68 14.33 6.94
N VAL A 10 -2.46 13.99 6.51
CA VAL A 10 -1.77 12.76 6.92
C VAL A 10 -0.35 13.13 7.36
N ALA A 11 -0.17 13.25 8.67
CA ALA A 11 1.12 13.61 9.27
C ALA A 11 2.18 12.50 9.11
N ASP A 12 1.79 11.25 9.39
CA ASP A 12 2.64 10.06 9.27
C ASP A 12 1.93 9.01 8.41
N PRO A 13 2.35 8.82 7.14
CA PRO A 13 1.75 7.83 6.24
C PRO A 13 1.88 6.40 6.75
N GLN A 14 2.98 6.05 7.41
CA GLN A 14 3.19 4.70 7.91
C GLN A 14 2.22 4.38 9.04
N MET A 15 2.11 5.30 10.00
CA MET A 15 1.17 5.14 11.11
C MET A 15 -0.28 5.17 10.63
N PHE A 16 -0.59 5.98 9.62
CA PHE A 16 -1.90 5.98 8.96
C PHE A 16 -2.25 4.59 8.40
N MET A 17 -1.34 3.97 7.62
CA MET A 17 -1.56 2.62 7.09
C MET A 17 -1.73 1.57 8.19
N ARG A 18 -0.93 1.64 9.27
CA ARG A 18 -1.05 0.73 10.42
C ARG A 18 -2.42 0.84 11.08
N ARG A 19 -2.94 2.06 11.26
CA ARG A 19 -4.30 2.30 11.80
C ARG A 19 -5.40 1.73 10.91
N CYS A 20 -5.20 1.71 9.59
CA CYS A 20 -6.11 1.06 8.64
C CYS A 20 -6.00 -0.48 8.60
N GLY A 21 -5.09 -1.06 9.38
CA GLY A 21 -4.86 -2.50 9.47
C GLY A 21 -3.96 -3.06 8.37
N TYR A 22 -3.14 -2.23 7.75
CA TYR A 22 -2.12 -2.68 6.79
C TYR A 22 -0.78 -2.95 7.49
N GLY A 23 -0.14 -4.06 7.13
CA GLY A 23 1.21 -4.40 7.55
C GLY A 23 2.26 -3.97 6.52
N LEU A 24 3.47 -3.67 6.99
CA LEU A 24 4.61 -3.34 6.13
C LEU A 24 5.01 -4.57 5.30
N HIS A 25 5.18 -4.37 4.00
CA HIS A 25 5.68 -5.36 3.06
C HIS A 25 6.89 -4.78 2.33
N LYS A 26 8.08 -5.33 2.60
CA LYS A 26 9.30 -4.94 1.88
C LYS A 26 9.53 -5.92 0.75
N THR A 27 9.62 -5.40 -0.48
CA THR A 27 10.01 -6.23 -1.62
C THR A 27 11.52 -6.49 -1.60
N ARG A 28 11.97 -7.49 -2.37
CA ARG A 28 13.40 -7.79 -2.54
C ARG A 28 14.22 -6.61 -3.07
N ASN A 29 13.58 -5.69 -3.80
CA ASN A 29 14.22 -4.52 -4.38
C ASN A 29 14.29 -3.33 -3.40
N GLY A 30 13.86 -3.52 -2.15
CA GLY A 30 13.84 -2.47 -1.13
C GLY A 30 12.63 -1.54 -1.20
N GLU A 31 11.73 -1.75 -2.17
CA GLU A 31 10.49 -0.97 -2.28
C GLU A 31 9.57 -1.29 -1.10
N VAL A 32 9.08 -0.24 -0.46
CA VAL A 32 8.17 -0.31 0.68
C VAL A 32 6.73 -0.25 0.18
N SER A 33 5.97 -1.30 0.48
CA SER A 33 4.53 -1.34 0.27
C SER A 33 3.82 -1.81 1.53
N TYR A 34 2.50 -1.80 1.50
CA TYR A 34 1.65 -2.15 2.63
C TYR A 34 0.58 -3.14 2.20
N VAL A 35 0.33 -4.16 3.03
CA VAL A 35 -0.60 -5.24 2.69
C VAL A 35 -1.62 -5.44 3.79
N LYS A 36 -2.88 -5.60 3.40
CA LYS A 36 -3.96 -6.08 4.26
C LYS A 36 -4.59 -7.32 3.62
N ARG A 37 -4.45 -8.47 4.27
CA ARG A 37 -5.03 -9.73 3.81
C ARG A 37 -6.51 -9.78 4.17
N VAL A 38 -7.33 -10.38 3.31
CA VAL A 38 -8.76 -10.57 3.57
C VAL A 38 -8.99 -11.76 4.50
N HIS A 39 -8.14 -12.78 4.42
CA HIS A 39 -8.11 -13.96 5.31
C HIS A 39 -6.66 -14.44 5.52
N GLY A 40 -6.47 -15.64 6.08
CA GLY A 40 -5.14 -16.18 6.40
C GLY A 40 -4.22 -16.43 5.21
N ASP A 41 -4.78 -16.61 4.01
CA ASP A 41 -4.00 -16.90 2.81
C ASP A 41 -3.36 -15.65 2.20
N TRP A 42 -2.50 -15.87 1.20
CA TRP A 42 -1.75 -14.79 0.55
C TRP A 42 -2.61 -13.89 -0.35
N TYR A 43 -3.68 -14.43 -0.93
CA TYR A 43 -4.58 -13.72 -1.84
C TYR A 43 -6.04 -14.14 -1.56
N PRO A 44 -7.03 -13.27 -1.80
CA PRO A 44 -6.85 -11.88 -2.23
C PRO A 44 -6.30 -11.00 -1.10
N ARG A 45 -5.54 -9.98 -1.49
CA ARG A 45 -4.98 -9.00 -0.56
C ARG A 45 -5.09 -7.59 -1.13
N PHE A 46 -5.31 -6.63 -0.24
CA PHE A 46 -5.13 -5.23 -0.58
C PHE A 46 -3.65 -4.89 -0.50
N HIS A 47 -3.10 -4.37 -1.59
CA HIS A 47 -1.70 -4.01 -1.72
C HIS A 47 -1.59 -2.52 -2.02
N VAL A 48 -0.80 -1.79 -1.23
CA VAL A 48 -0.73 -0.33 -1.26
C VAL A 48 0.69 0.15 -1.42
N TYR A 49 0.89 1.06 -2.35
CA TYR A 49 2.09 1.88 -2.46
C TYR A 49 1.77 3.31 -2.03
N ILE A 50 2.66 3.91 -1.24
CA ILE A 50 2.57 5.32 -0.86
C ILE A 50 3.66 6.08 -1.61
N LEU A 51 3.27 7.14 -2.31
CA LEU A 51 4.19 8.13 -2.85
C LEU A 51 4.00 9.43 -2.08
N GLU A 52 5.07 9.88 -1.43
CA GLU A 52 5.12 11.18 -0.76
C GLU A 52 5.66 12.23 -1.75
N GLU A 53 4.83 13.22 -2.03
CA GLU A 53 5.20 14.43 -2.76
C GLU A 53 5.26 15.61 -1.79
N LYS A 54 5.76 16.76 -2.25
CA LYS A 54 5.96 17.95 -1.40
C LYS A 54 4.70 18.35 -0.61
N ASP A 55 3.56 18.41 -1.29
CA ASP A 55 2.30 18.90 -0.72
C ASP A 55 1.21 17.82 -0.66
N LYS A 56 1.51 16.60 -1.13
CA LYS A 56 0.51 15.54 -1.30
C LYS A 56 1.04 14.17 -0.89
N ILE A 57 0.12 13.33 -0.46
CA ILE A 57 0.34 11.90 -0.25
C ILE A 57 -0.57 11.14 -1.20
N VAL A 58 0.05 10.33 -2.05
CA VAL A 58 -0.65 9.51 -3.04
C VAL A 58 -0.65 8.07 -2.55
N VAL A 59 -1.84 7.52 -2.32
CA VAL A 59 -2.06 6.14 -1.90
C VAL A 59 -2.58 5.35 -3.10
N ASN A 60 -1.74 4.51 -3.67
CA ASN A 60 -2.08 3.63 -4.79
C ASN A 60 -2.50 2.27 -4.24
N LEU A 61 -3.81 2.02 -4.20
CA LEU A 61 -4.43 0.78 -3.70
C LEU A 61 -4.73 -0.19 -4.85
N HIS A 62 -4.29 -1.43 -4.70
CA HIS A 62 -4.55 -2.55 -5.59
C HIS A 62 -5.26 -3.66 -4.81
N LEU A 63 -6.12 -4.41 -5.49
CA LEU A 63 -6.64 -5.69 -5.01
C LEU A 63 -5.95 -6.78 -5.80
N ASP A 64 -4.97 -7.44 -5.19
CA ASP A 64 -4.27 -8.56 -5.81
C ASP A 64 -5.14 -9.81 -5.61
N GLN A 65 -5.61 -10.42 -6.70
CA GLN A 65 -6.40 -11.66 -6.63
C GLN A 65 -5.55 -12.93 -6.70
N ARG A 66 -4.33 -12.82 -7.26
CA ARG A 66 -3.37 -13.91 -7.42
C ARG A 66 -1.97 -13.33 -7.46
N ALA A 67 -0.96 -14.20 -7.40
CA ALA A 67 0.43 -13.78 -7.61
C ALA A 67 0.61 -13.07 -8.96
N PRO A 68 1.43 -12.01 -9.02
CA PRO A 68 1.75 -11.37 -10.29
C PRO A 68 2.45 -12.38 -11.20
N VAL A 69 1.91 -12.54 -12.41
CA VAL A 69 2.55 -13.32 -13.47
C VAL A 69 3.27 -12.32 -14.35
N TYR A 70 4.59 -12.19 -14.16
CA TYR A 70 5.43 -11.41 -15.05
C TYR A 70 5.75 -12.25 -16.30
N ALA A 71 4.72 -12.54 -17.10
CA ALA A 71 4.92 -12.91 -18.49
C ALA A 71 4.95 -11.58 -19.25
N GLY A 72 6.16 -11.14 -19.62
CA GLY A 72 6.33 -10.01 -20.53
C GLY A 72 5.66 -10.27 -21.86
#